data_AF-A0A7G9AXP6-F1
#
_entry.id   AF-A0A7G9AXP6-F1
#
_cell.length_a   1.000
_cell.length_b   1.000
_cell.length_c   1.000
_cell.angle_alpha   90.00
_cell.angle_beta   90.00
_cell.angle_gamma   90.00
#
_symmetry.space_group_name_H-M   'P 1'
#
loop_
_entity.id
_entity.type
_entity.pdbx_description
1 polymer ?
#
loop_
_entity_poly.entity_id
_entity_poly.type
_entity_poly.pdbx_seq_one_letter_code
_entity_poly.pdbx_strand_id
1 'polypeptide(L)'
;MANEQNLIPVNQRTKSEAREISQKGGIASGKARQQQANLKRAFETLLSSEVNNEQMRDFLIGLGYDPTNEMALALVVLQKALNGDIKAFREIQELINKE
;
A
#
# COMPACT_ATOMS: atom_id res chain seq x y z
N MET A 1 -23.11 -18.76 -19.33
CA MET A 1 -22.08 -18.26 -18.40
C MET A 1 -20.86 -19.16 -18.51
N ALA A 2 -19.65 -18.61 -18.35
CA ALA A 2 -18.44 -19.43 -18.25
C ALA A 2 -18.37 -20.12 -16.87
N ASN A 3 -17.99 -21.38 -16.84
CA ASN A 3 -17.83 -22.28 -15.69
C ASN A 3 -16.65 -23.22 -15.97
N GLU A 4 -16.16 -23.95 -14.96
CA GLU A 4 -14.98 -24.82 -15.12
C GLU A 4 -15.17 -25.93 -16.17
N GLN A 5 -16.43 -26.31 -16.44
CA GLN A 5 -16.79 -27.36 -17.39
C GLN A 5 -16.80 -26.86 -18.84
N ASN A 6 -16.74 -25.56 -19.10
CA ASN A 6 -16.75 -24.97 -20.44
C ASN A 6 -15.57 -24.02 -20.71
N LEU A 7 -14.52 -24.06 -19.88
CA LEU A 7 -13.23 -23.41 -20.14
C LEU A 7 -12.28 -24.33 -20.91
N ILE A 8 -11.58 -23.78 -21.91
CA ILE A 8 -10.50 -24.48 -22.62
C ILE A 8 -9.16 -24.11 -21.98
N PRO A 9 -8.43 -25.07 -21.39
CA PRO A 9 -7.11 -24.88 -20.82
C PRO A 9 -6.11 -24.29 -21.81
N VAL A 10 -5.20 -23.41 -21.34
CA VAL A 10 -4.23 -22.71 -22.20
C VAL A 10 -3.31 -23.68 -22.95
N ASN A 11 -2.96 -24.83 -22.35
CA ASN A 11 -2.14 -25.87 -22.97
C ASN A 11 -2.85 -26.64 -24.09
N GLN A 12 -4.18 -26.54 -24.18
CA GLN A 12 -4.99 -27.17 -25.23
C GLN A 12 -5.34 -26.19 -26.37
N ARG A 13 -4.85 -24.94 -26.30
CA ARG A 13 -5.08 -23.91 -27.31
C ARG A 13 -3.97 -23.85 -28.35
N THR A 14 -4.24 -23.20 -29.47
CA THR A 14 -3.20 -22.92 -30.47
C THR A 14 -2.12 -21.99 -29.89
N LYS A 15 -0.90 -22.06 -30.43
CA LYS A 15 0.20 -21.18 -30.02
C LYS A 15 -0.15 -19.69 -30.13
N SER A 16 -0.94 -19.32 -31.14
CA SER A 16 -1.36 -17.93 -31.35
C SER A 16 -2.30 -17.46 -30.24
N GLU A 17 -3.32 -18.25 -29.90
CA GLU A 17 -4.27 -17.91 -28.83
C GLU A 17 -3.58 -17.86 -27.47
N ALA A 18 -2.71 -18.83 -27.17
CA ALA A 18 -1.95 -18.85 -25.92
C ALA A 18 -1.06 -17.60 -25.78
N ARG A 19 -0.44 -17.14 -26.88
CA ARG A 19 0.35 -15.91 -26.92
C ARG A 19 -0.51 -14.67 -26.68
N GLU A 20 -1.68 -14.57 -27.31
CA GLU A 20 -2.59 -13.45 -27.14
C GLU A 20 -3.14 -13.35 -25.71
N ILE A 21 -3.53 -14.49 -25.12
CA ILE A 21 -3.96 -14.57 -23.72
C ILE A 21 -2.83 -14.12 -22.78
N SER A 22 -1.62 -14.64 -22.99
CA SER A 22 -0.45 -14.29 -22.18
C SER A 22 -0.10 -12.81 -22.29
N GLN A 23 -0.19 -12.23 -23.49
CA GLN A 23 0.02 -10.80 -23.72
C GLN A 23 -1.01 -9.96 -22.97
N LYS A 24 -2.30 -10.30 -23.07
CA LYS A 24 -3.39 -9.63 -22.34
C LYS A 24 -3.16 -9.68 -20.82
N GLY A 25 -2.78 -10.84 -20.30
CA GLY A 25 -2.43 -11.02 -18.89
C GLY A 25 -1.23 -10.17 -18.46
N GLY A 26 -0.16 -10.15 -19.27
CA GLY A 26 1.02 -9.35 -19.02
C GLY A 26 0.74 -7.84 -19.00
N ILE A 27 -0.07 -7.35 -19.93
CA ILE A 27 -0.48 -5.94 -19.98
C ILE A 27 -1.33 -5.57 -18.76
N ALA A 28 -2.31 -6.41 -18.40
CA ALA A 28 -3.17 -6.17 -17.24
C ALA A 28 -2.36 -6.16 -15.94
N SER A 29 -1.47 -7.15 -15.75
CA SER A 29 -0.56 -7.22 -14.61
C SER A 29 0.39 -6.03 -14.57
N GLY A 30 0.93 -5.60 -15.73
CA GLY A 30 1.78 -4.42 -15.85
C GLY A 30 1.07 -3.14 -15.41
N LYS A 31 -0.17 -2.93 -15.86
CA LYS A 31 -1.01 -1.80 -15.42
C LYS A 31 -1.27 -1.82 -13.92
N ALA A 32 -1.61 -2.97 -13.35
CA ALA A 32 -1.83 -3.10 -11.90
C ALA A 32 -0.56 -2.76 -11.09
N ARG A 33 0.60 -3.29 -11.49
CA ARG A 33 1.88 -2.96 -10.86
C ARG A 33 2.23 -1.47 -10.98
N GLN A 34 1.96 -0.86 -12.14
CA GLN A 34 2.19 0.56 -12.34
C GLN A 34 1.28 1.42 -11.44
N GLN A 35 0.00 1.06 -11.33
CA GLN A 35 -0.94 1.73 -10.42
C GLN A 35 -0.47 1.65 -8.97
N GLN A 36 -0.04 0.47 -8.52
CA GLN A 36 0.50 0.28 -7.17
C GLN A 36 1.76 1.12 -6.93
N ALA A 37 2.68 1.17 -7.89
CA ALA A 37 3.88 2.00 -7.79
C ALA A 37 3.55 3.50 -7.75
N ASN A 38 2.59 3.95 -8.56
CA ASN A 38 2.14 5.34 -8.55
C ASN A 38 1.48 5.71 -7.21
N LEU A 39 0.66 4.80 -6.66
CA LEU A 39 0.04 4.98 -5.36
C LEU A 39 1.09 5.08 -4.24
N LYS A 40 2.11 4.22 -4.27
CA LYS A 40 3.22 4.27 -3.31
C LYS A 40 3.89 5.64 -3.33
N ARG A 41 4.25 6.15 -4.51
CA ARG A 41 4.86 7.49 -4.65
C ARG A 41 3.94 8.61 -4.15
N ALA A 42 2.64 8.52 -4.43
CA ALA A 42 1.67 9.50 -3.94
C ALA A 42 1.61 9.50 -2.40
N PHE A 43 1.61 8.33 -1.77
CA PHE A 43 1.66 8.20 -0.31
C PHE A 43 2.96 8.74 0.27
N GLU A 44 4.11 8.44 -0.32
CA GLU A 44 5.41 8.98 0.12
C GLU A 44 5.38 10.52 0.15
N THR A 45 4.86 11.15 -0.91
CA THR A 45 4.69 12.61 -0.95
C THR A 45 3.76 13.12 0.16
N LEU A 46 2.61 12.48 0.35
CA LEU A 46 1.64 12.88 1.38
C LEU A 46 2.18 12.70 2.80
N LEU A 47 2.95 11.64 3.05
CA LEU A 47 3.54 11.37 4.37
C LEU A 47 4.64 12.38 4.68
N SER A 48 5.45 12.74 3.68
CA SER A 48 6.51 13.75 3.83
C SER A 48 6.00 15.20 3.95
N SER A 49 4.75 15.46 3.53
CA SER A 49 4.21 16.82 3.59
C SER A 49 3.88 17.23 5.02
N GLU A 50 3.87 18.54 5.25
CA GLU A 50 3.51 19.12 6.53
C GLU A 50 2.06 18.77 6.91
N VAL A 51 1.83 18.60 8.22
CA VAL A 51 0.50 18.38 8.79
C VAL A 51 -0.34 19.64 8.63
N ASN A 52 -1.55 19.47 8.08
CA ASN A 52 -2.53 20.55 7.94
C ASN A 52 -3.23 20.91 9.26
N ASN A 53 -3.22 20.02 10.27
CA ASN A 53 -3.85 20.28 11.56
C ASN A 53 -2.91 21.09 12.46
N GLU A 54 -3.23 22.37 12.69
CA GLU A 54 -2.39 23.30 13.46
C GLU A 54 -2.09 22.80 14.87
N GLN A 55 -3.06 22.20 15.57
CA GLN A 55 -2.85 21.69 16.93
C GLN A 55 -1.84 20.55 16.96
N MET A 56 -1.94 19.61 16.02
CA MET A 56 -1.01 18.48 15.92
C MET A 56 0.38 18.96 15.49
N ARG A 57 0.45 19.94 14.60
CA ARG A 57 1.69 20.57 14.17
C ARG A 57 2.42 21.23 15.34
N ASP A 58 1.73 22.08 16.10
CA ASP A 58 2.31 22.75 17.26
C ASP A 58 2.72 21.75 18.35
N PHE A 59 1.95 20.69 18.53
CA PHE A 59 2.30 19.60 19.44
C PHE A 59 3.60 18.88 19.02
N LEU A 60 3.73 18.55 17.73
CA LEU A 60 4.95 17.94 17.18
C LEU A 60 6.17 18.84 17.36
N ILE A 61 6.04 20.13 17.03
CA ILE A 61 7.11 21.11 17.21
C ILE A 61 7.46 21.25 18.70
N GLY A 62 6.47 21.27 19.59
CA GLY A 62 6.68 21.33 21.04
C GLY A 62 7.42 20.11 21.61
N LEU A 63 7.34 18.96 20.95
CA LEU A 63 8.10 17.76 21.27
C LEU A 63 9.50 17.72 20.60
N GLY A 64 9.82 18.67 19.73
CA GLY A 64 11.08 18.73 18.99
C GLY A 64 11.11 17.84 17.73
N TYR A 65 9.94 17.51 17.19
CA TYR A 65 9.80 16.71 15.97
C TYR A 65 9.41 17.55 14.76
N ASP A 66 9.76 17.05 13.57
CA ASP A 66 9.29 17.63 12.32
C ASP A 66 7.77 17.45 12.18
N PRO A 67 7.02 18.51 11.81
CA PRO A 67 5.56 18.48 11.74
C PRO A 67 5.03 17.79 10.47
N THR A 68 5.52 16.60 10.14
CA THR A 68 5.10 15.83 8.96
C THR A 68 3.91 14.92 9.25
N ASN A 69 3.15 14.56 8.21
CA ASN A 69 2.04 13.61 8.34
C ASN A 69 2.51 12.22 8.78
N GLU A 70 3.71 11.81 8.38
CA GLU A 70 4.35 10.57 8.84
C GLU A 70 4.51 10.55 10.36
N MET A 71 5.04 11.64 10.92
CA MET A 71 5.31 11.71 12.36
C MET A 71 4.01 11.80 13.17
N ALA A 72 3.03 12.56 12.67
CA ALA A 72 1.70 12.59 13.28
C ALA A 72 1.04 11.21 13.31
N LEU A 73 1.15 10.46 12.20
CA LEU A 73 0.63 9.10 12.14
C LEU A 73 1.35 8.21 13.17
N ALA A 74 2.68 8.22 13.20
CA ALA A 74 3.47 7.43 14.15
C ALA A 74 3.07 7.70 15.61
N LEU A 75 2.87 8.97 15.99
CA LEU A 75 2.38 9.32 17.33
C LEU A 75 0.99 8.77 17.63
N VAL A 76 0.04 8.87 16.70
CA VAL A 76 -1.31 8.33 16.89
C VAL A 76 -1.28 6.82 17.05
N VAL A 77 -0.47 6.11 16.26
CA VAL A 77 -0.35 4.66 16.39
C VAL A 77 0.33 4.27 17.70
N LEU A 78 1.39 4.99 18.12
CA LEU A 78 2.03 4.79 19.42
C LEU A 78 1.03 5.00 20.58
N GLN A 79 0.23 6.07 20.54
CA GLN A 79 -0.80 6.33 21.55
C GLN A 79 -1.83 5.20 21.62
N LYS A 80 -2.29 4.68 20.47
CA LYS A 80 -3.21 3.54 20.43
C LYS A 80 -2.59 2.27 21.02
N ALA A 81 -1.33 1.99 20.68
CA ALA A 81 -0.60 0.86 21.22
C ALA A 81 -0.46 0.94 22.74
N LEU A 82 -0.09 2.13 23.27
CA LEU A 82 0.01 2.38 24.71
C LEU A 82 -1.35 2.25 25.42
N ASN A 83 -2.45 2.57 24.74
CA ASN A 83 -3.81 2.41 25.26
C ASN A 83 -4.35 0.97 25.13
N GLY A 84 -3.51 0.00 24.76
CA GLY A 84 -3.85 -1.43 24.74
C GLY A 84 -4.37 -1.96 23.41
N ASP A 85 -4.30 -1.19 22.32
CA ASP A 85 -4.58 -1.72 20.97
C ASP A 85 -3.36 -2.48 20.42
N ILE A 86 -3.24 -3.74 20.83
CA ILE A 86 -2.13 -4.64 20.50
C ILE A 86 -2.01 -4.88 18.97
N LYS A 87 -3.09 -4.70 18.20
CA LYS A 87 -3.05 -4.88 16.73
C LYS A 87 -2.26 -3.79 16.05
N ALA A 88 -2.47 -2.54 16.45
CA ALA A 88 -1.72 -1.40 15.93
C ALA A 88 -0.20 -1.54 16.18
N PHE A 89 0.17 -2.02 17.36
CA PHE A 89 1.58 -2.32 17.68
C PHE A 89 2.17 -3.44 16.81
N ARG A 90 1.41 -4.52 16.59
CA ARG A 90 1.86 -5.64 15.74
C ARG A 90 2.06 -5.21 14.29
N GLU A 91 1.13 -4.42 13.74
CA GLU A 91 1.25 -3.89 12.38
C GLU A 91 2.47 -2.98 12.23
N ILE A 92 2.78 -2.13 13.24
CA ILE A 92 4.03 -1.34 13.24
C ILE A 92 5.26 -2.25 13.24
N GLN A 93 5.32 -3.26 14.12
CA GLN A 93 6.48 -4.15 14.18
C GLN A 93 6.70 -4.91 12.86
N GLU A 94 5.64 -5.37 12.21
CA GLU A 94 5.74 -6.02 10.89
C GLU A 94 6.22 -5.05 9.80
N LEU A 95 5.88 -3.77 9.92
CA LEU A 95 6.29 -2.74 8.96
C LEU A 95 7.75 -2.31 9.15
N ILE A 96 8.24 -2.27 10.39
CA ILE A 96 9.64 -1.96 10.74
C ILE A 96 10.58 -3.14 10.46
N ASN A 97 10.14 -4.39 10.69
CA ASN A 97 10.99 -5.58 10.56
C ASN A 97 11.01 -6.22 9.17
N LYS A 98 10.35 -5.62 8.16
CA LYS A 98 10.50 -6.04 6.77
C LYS A 98 11.76 -5.41 6.16
N GLU A 99 12.88 -6.09 6.33
CA GLU A 99 14.06 -5.97 5.45
C GLU A 99 13.78 -6.52 4.04
#